data_AF-A0ABD5X3K7-F1
#
_entry.id   AF-A0ABD5X3K7-F1
#
_cell.length_a   1.000
_cell.length_b   1.000
_cell.length_c   1.000
_cell.angle_alpha   90.00
_cell.angle_beta   90.00
_cell.angle_gamma   90.00
#
_symmetry.space_group_name_H-M   'P 1'
#
loop_
_entity.id
_entity.type
_entity.pdbx_description
1 polymer ?
#
loop_
_entity_poly.entity_id
_entity_poly.type
_entity_poly.pdbx_seq_one_letter_code
_entity_poly.pdbx_strand_id
1 'polypeptide(L)'
;MTDTVDSETVSVELDEELLAEIEDRYEDLGYASVEAVFEHAAVDAVRHPEFDRSDLRAMLTSEVEIQEERLFTSETVTGDIGVERPDIDANAWDWMLTETAVDDLNRRDDYAKERIVTELDALVSGEWRNPTEDLDDLAEAPHDKLLIGPFRLGCRVDHEKQLLYVLHIRMRGS
;
A
#
# COMPACT_ATOMS: atom_id res chain seq x y z
N MET A 1 35.30 24.11 -1.81
CA MET A 1 34.66 22.87 -2.28
C MET A 1 33.18 23.16 -2.26
N THR A 2 32.58 23.34 -3.43
CA THR A 2 31.12 23.37 -3.57
C THR A 2 30.69 21.91 -3.63
N ASP A 3 30.01 21.44 -2.59
CA ASP A 3 29.24 20.20 -2.66
C ASP A 3 28.26 20.33 -3.82
N THR A 4 28.48 19.54 -4.87
CA THR A 4 27.46 19.33 -5.90
C THR A 4 26.41 18.46 -5.23
N VAL A 5 25.26 19.03 -4.91
CA VAL A 5 24.10 18.25 -4.50
C VAL A 5 23.71 17.41 -5.71
N ASP A 6 23.81 16.10 -5.60
CA ASP A 6 23.21 15.19 -6.59
C ASP A 6 21.69 15.45 -6.55
N SER A 7 21.16 16.01 -7.63
CA SER A 7 19.73 16.31 -7.76
C SER A 7 19.15 15.46 -8.88
N GLU A 8 18.21 14.60 -8.54
CA GLU A 8 17.42 13.84 -9.51
C GLU A 8 16.13 14.59 -9.80
N THR A 9 15.71 14.64 -11.07
CA THR A 9 14.47 15.31 -11.48
C THR A 9 13.40 14.28 -11.75
N VAL A 10 12.34 14.29 -10.93
CA VAL A 10 11.13 13.48 -11.12
C VAL A 10 10.04 14.35 -11.73
N SER A 11 9.34 13.83 -12.73
CA SER A 11 8.16 14.48 -13.32
C SER A 11 6.90 13.78 -12.82
N VAL A 12 6.12 14.45 -11.99
CA VAL A 12 4.79 14.00 -11.58
C VAL A 12 3.77 14.78 -12.40
N GLU A 13 3.00 14.09 -13.23
CA GLU A 13 1.87 14.71 -13.89
C GLU A 13 0.64 14.64 -12.97
N LEU A 14 0.05 15.80 -12.72
CA LEU A 14 -1.17 15.97 -11.93
C LEU A 14 -2.23 16.58 -12.84
N ASP A 15 -3.46 16.08 -12.76
CA ASP A 15 -4.61 16.78 -13.34
C ASP A 15 -5.38 17.50 -12.24
N GLU A 16 -6.26 18.43 -12.64
CA GLU A 16 -7.03 19.26 -11.72
C GLU A 16 -7.92 18.45 -10.78
N GLU A 17 -8.41 17.28 -11.24
CA GLU A 17 -9.21 16.37 -10.45
C GLU A 17 -8.40 15.75 -9.30
N LEU A 18 -7.23 15.20 -9.61
CA LEU A 18 -6.33 14.62 -8.61
C LEU A 18 -5.83 15.67 -7.61
N LEU A 19 -5.52 16.89 -8.09
CA LEU A 19 -5.09 17.97 -7.21
C LEU A 19 -6.20 18.38 -6.23
N ALA A 20 -7.44 18.50 -6.71
CA ALA A 20 -8.58 18.83 -5.85
C ALA A 20 -8.84 17.74 -4.81
N GLU A 21 -8.67 16.46 -5.17
CA GLU A 21 -8.79 15.34 -4.24
C GLU A 21 -7.72 15.38 -3.15
N ILE A 22 -6.47 15.69 -3.49
CA ILE A 22 -5.38 15.87 -2.52
C ILE A 22 -5.66 17.07 -1.61
N GLU A 23 -6.08 18.20 -2.17
CA GLU A 23 -6.39 19.43 -1.42
C GLU A 23 -7.50 19.23 -0.39
N ASP A 24 -8.52 18.44 -0.72
CA ASP A 24 -9.64 18.15 0.19
C ASP A 24 -9.26 17.18 1.31
N ARG A 25 -8.23 16.35 1.11
CA ARG A 25 -7.98 15.15 1.93
C ARG A 25 -6.59 15.02 2.54
N TYR A 26 -5.68 15.98 2.34
CA TYR A 26 -4.30 15.84 2.82
C TYR A 26 -4.19 15.66 4.36
N GLU A 27 -5.04 16.33 5.14
CA GLU A 27 -5.03 16.22 6.61
C GLU A 27 -5.49 14.83 7.07
N ASP A 28 -6.49 14.31 6.38
CA ASP A 28 -7.09 13.00 6.56
C ASP A 28 -6.11 11.85 6.23
N LEU A 29 -5.27 12.09 5.22
CA LEU A 29 -4.12 11.25 4.87
C LEU A 29 -2.97 11.34 5.91
N GLY A 30 -3.09 12.17 6.95
CA GLY A 30 -2.06 12.36 7.98
C GLY A 30 -0.95 13.32 7.59
N TYR A 31 -1.08 14.05 6.47
CA TYR A 31 -0.10 15.04 6.05
C TYR A 31 -0.39 16.41 6.66
N ALA A 32 0.68 17.15 6.95
CA ALA A 32 0.57 18.52 7.46
C ALA A 32 0.20 19.55 6.39
N SER A 33 0.39 19.22 5.11
CA SER A 33 0.06 20.07 3.96
C SER A 33 -0.03 19.25 2.67
N VAL A 34 -0.68 19.82 1.64
CA VAL A 34 -0.63 19.32 0.27
C VAL A 34 0.81 19.24 -0.27
N GLU A 35 1.65 20.21 0.09
CA GLU A 35 3.07 20.21 -0.27
C GLU A 35 3.80 18.99 0.32
N ALA A 36 3.48 18.61 1.57
CA ALA A 36 4.04 17.40 2.17
C ALA A 36 3.62 16.13 1.41
N VAL A 37 2.40 16.06 0.85
CA VAL A 37 2.00 14.94 -0.02
C VAL A 37 2.92 14.84 -1.23
N PHE A 38 3.21 15.97 -1.88
CA PHE A 38 4.06 16.00 -3.07
C PHE A 38 5.54 15.76 -2.77
N GLU A 39 6.06 16.29 -1.67
CA GLU A 39 7.44 16.05 -1.24
C GLU A 39 7.67 14.56 -0.98
N HIS A 40 6.78 13.89 -0.24
CA HIS A 40 6.90 12.46 0.01
C HIS A 40 6.77 11.64 -1.28
N ALA A 41 5.78 11.93 -2.12
CA ALA A 41 5.64 11.27 -3.41
C ALA A 41 6.88 11.45 -4.32
N ALA A 42 7.53 12.62 -4.27
CA ALA A 42 8.76 12.88 -5.01
C ALA A 42 9.96 12.11 -4.44
N VAL A 43 10.11 12.04 -3.12
CA VAL A 43 11.17 11.24 -2.48
C VAL A 43 10.97 9.75 -2.78
N ASP A 44 9.74 9.26 -2.77
CA ASP A 44 9.41 7.87 -3.12
C ASP A 44 9.76 7.55 -4.56
N ALA A 45 9.44 8.45 -5.50
CA ALA A 45 9.81 8.29 -6.89
C ALA A 45 11.33 8.30 -7.12
N VAL A 46 12.11 9.02 -6.31
CA VAL A 46 13.59 8.99 -6.36
C VAL A 46 14.14 7.70 -5.74
N ARG A 47 13.62 7.26 -4.59
CA ARG A 47 14.08 6.03 -3.91
C ARG A 47 13.65 4.76 -4.64
N HIS A 48 12.51 4.82 -5.31
CA HIS A 48 11.89 3.73 -6.04
C HIS A 48 11.53 4.24 -7.44
N PRO A 49 12.50 4.28 -8.38
CA PRO A 49 12.26 4.79 -9.74
C PRO A 49 11.21 3.99 -10.52
N GLU A 50 10.84 2.80 -10.05
CA GLU A 50 9.69 2.05 -10.53
C GLU A 50 8.33 2.52 -9.97
N PHE A 51 8.28 3.51 -9.09
CA PHE A 51 7.07 4.13 -8.56
C PHE A 51 6.62 5.22 -9.52
N ASP A 52 5.45 5.06 -10.11
CA ASP A 52 4.95 5.94 -11.16
C ASP A 52 3.62 6.63 -10.77
N ARG A 53 3.10 7.46 -11.67
CA ARG A 53 1.83 8.18 -11.48
C ARG A 53 0.66 7.25 -11.17
N SER A 54 0.62 6.06 -11.78
CA SER A 54 -0.45 5.09 -11.56
C SER A 54 -0.39 4.54 -10.14
N ASP A 55 0.80 4.35 -9.58
CA ASP A 55 0.95 3.94 -8.18
C ASP A 55 0.42 5.03 -7.23
N LEU A 56 0.83 6.28 -7.44
CA LEU A 56 0.35 7.41 -6.63
C LEU A 56 -1.18 7.55 -6.69
N ARG A 57 -1.79 7.44 -7.88
CA ARG A 57 -3.25 7.49 -8.01
C ARG A 57 -3.93 6.34 -7.28
N ALA A 58 -3.43 5.12 -7.45
CA ALA A 58 -4.01 3.96 -6.79
C ALA A 58 -3.96 4.10 -5.25
N MET A 59 -2.88 4.68 -4.73
CA MET A 59 -2.75 4.96 -3.30
C MET A 59 -3.74 6.03 -2.81
N LEU A 60 -3.89 7.13 -3.55
CA LEU A 60 -4.88 8.17 -3.22
C LEU A 60 -6.31 7.62 -3.27
N THR A 61 -6.66 6.87 -4.31
CA THR A 61 -7.96 6.19 -4.43
C THR A 61 -8.20 5.21 -3.28
N SER A 62 -7.18 4.46 -2.89
CA SER A 62 -7.26 3.49 -1.79
C SER A 62 -7.49 4.16 -0.44
N GLU A 63 -6.99 5.37 -0.24
CA GLU A 63 -7.31 6.12 0.97
C GLU A 63 -8.81 6.47 1.03
N VAL A 64 -9.40 6.87 -0.11
CA VAL A 64 -10.86 7.09 -0.19
C VAL A 64 -11.60 5.82 0.23
N GLU A 65 -11.15 4.68 -0.28
CA GLU A 65 -11.72 3.37 0.02
C GLU A 65 -11.64 3.02 1.51
N ILE A 66 -10.51 3.30 2.17
CA ILE A 66 -10.36 3.08 3.61
C ILE A 66 -11.34 3.95 4.41
N GLN A 67 -11.47 5.23 4.06
CA GLN A 67 -12.37 6.15 4.77
C GLN A 67 -13.85 5.84 4.57
N GLU A 68 -14.22 5.43 3.37
CA GLU A 68 -15.59 5.03 3.02
C GLU A 68 -15.91 3.58 3.44
N GLU A 69 -14.98 2.90 4.12
CA GLU A 69 -15.08 1.49 4.53
C GLU A 69 -15.37 0.53 3.34
N ARG A 70 -14.90 0.89 2.13
CA ARG A 70 -14.92 0.03 0.92
C ARG A 70 -13.75 -0.96 0.97
N LEU A 71 -13.83 -1.85 1.96
CA LEU A 71 -12.77 -2.76 2.35
C LEU A 71 -13.23 -4.21 2.34
N PHE A 72 -12.30 -5.11 2.04
CA PHE A 72 -12.51 -6.55 2.02
C PHE A 72 -11.63 -7.19 3.07
N THR A 73 -12.25 -7.93 3.99
CA THR A 73 -11.55 -8.61 5.06
C THR A 73 -10.74 -9.78 4.53
N SER A 74 -9.63 -10.08 5.20
CA SER A 74 -8.85 -11.29 4.98
C SER A 74 -9.70 -12.55 4.92
N GLU A 75 -10.65 -12.74 5.85
CA GLU A 75 -11.60 -13.86 5.87
C GLU A 75 -12.41 -13.97 4.57
N THR A 76 -12.95 -12.85 4.08
CA THR A 76 -13.74 -12.82 2.85
C THR A 76 -12.87 -13.20 1.64
N VAL A 77 -11.70 -12.56 1.54
CA VAL A 77 -10.78 -12.75 0.41
C VAL A 77 -10.20 -14.17 0.37
N THR A 78 -9.76 -14.71 1.51
CA THR A 78 -9.25 -16.08 1.60
C THR A 78 -10.34 -17.10 1.29
N GLY A 79 -11.56 -16.85 1.75
CA GLY A 79 -12.73 -17.70 1.49
C GLY A 79 -13.09 -17.77 0.01
N ASP A 80 -13.07 -16.62 -0.68
CA ASP A 80 -13.36 -16.54 -2.11
C ASP A 80 -12.29 -17.24 -2.97
N ILE A 81 -11.03 -17.23 -2.54
CA ILE A 81 -9.91 -17.88 -3.24
C ILE A 81 -9.78 -19.37 -2.85
N GLY A 82 -10.34 -19.77 -1.72
CA GLY A 82 -10.26 -21.14 -1.20
C GLY A 82 -8.96 -21.43 -0.44
N VAL A 83 -8.33 -20.41 0.15
CA VAL A 83 -7.14 -20.54 1.01
C VAL A 83 -7.58 -20.73 2.45
N GLU A 84 -7.03 -21.73 3.13
CA GLU A 84 -7.27 -21.94 4.55
C GLU A 84 -6.41 -20.98 5.38
N ARG A 85 -7.06 -20.18 6.24
CA ARG A 85 -6.35 -19.27 7.13
C ARG A 85 -5.72 -20.04 8.29
N PRO A 86 -4.52 -19.66 8.76
CA PRO A 86 -3.98 -20.19 10.01
C PRO A 86 -4.88 -19.81 11.19
N ASP A 87 -4.86 -20.61 12.26
CA ASP A 87 -5.46 -20.21 13.54
C ASP A 87 -4.71 -18.98 14.06
N ILE A 88 -5.37 -17.83 14.06
CA ILE A 88 -4.77 -16.56 14.43
C ILE A 88 -5.11 -16.26 15.90
N ASP A 89 -4.10 -15.91 16.69
CA ASP A 89 -4.30 -15.42 18.06
C ASP A 89 -5.12 -14.12 18.04
N ALA A 90 -6.01 -13.94 19.02
CA ALA A 90 -6.91 -12.79 19.09
C ALA A 90 -6.21 -11.42 19.25
N ASN A 91 -4.89 -11.41 19.50
CA ASN A 91 -4.06 -10.21 19.60
C ASN A 91 -3.13 -10.01 18.39
N ALA A 92 -3.22 -10.90 17.39
CA ALA A 92 -2.42 -10.79 16.20
C ALA A 92 -2.96 -9.69 15.28
N TRP A 93 -2.08 -9.25 14.40
CA TRP A 93 -2.44 -8.36 13.30
C TRP A 93 -3.39 -9.07 12.32
N ASP A 94 -4.14 -8.27 11.57
CA ASP A 94 -4.90 -8.75 10.41
C ASP A 94 -4.62 -7.87 9.18
N TRP A 95 -5.04 -8.30 8.00
CA TRP A 95 -4.94 -7.52 6.77
C TRP A 95 -6.29 -7.34 6.09
N MET A 96 -6.42 -6.24 5.36
CA MET A 96 -7.59 -5.95 4.54
C MET A 96 -7.15 -5.42 3.18
N LEU A 97 -7.95 -5.69 2.16
CA LEU A 97 -7.76 -5.13 0.83
C LEU A 97 -8.73 -3.97 0.62
N THR A 98 -8.25 -2.90 0.00
CA THR A 98 -9.15 -1.91 -0.59
C THR A 98 -9.84 -2.48 -1.84
N GLU A 99 -10.93 -1.86 -2.29
CA GLU A 99 -11.61 -2.27 -3.52
C GLU A 99 -10.65 -2.28 -4.73
N THR A 100 -9.76 -1.29 -4.81
CA THR A 100 -8.69 -1.23 -5.81
C THR A 100 -7.76 -2.44 -5.73
N ALA A 101 -7.31 -2.83 -4.53
CA ALA A 101 -6.46 -4.00 -4.35
C ALA A 101 -7.16 -5.33 -4.69
N VAL A 102 -8.46 -5.46 -4.39
CA VAL A 102 -9.26 -6.63 -4.79
C VAL A 102 -9.35 -6.73 -6.31
N ASP A 103 -9.59 -5.61 -6.98
CA ASP A 103 -9.61 -5.53 -8.43
C ASP A 103 -8.27 -5.95 -9.05
N ASP A 104 -7.16 -5.49 -8.48
CA ASP A 104 -5.82 -5.88 -8.90
C ASP A 104 -5.53 -7.37 -8.66
N LEU A 105 -5.96 -7.91 -7.52
CA LEU A 105 -5.84 -9.32 -7.18
C LEU A 105 -6.66 -10.18 -8.17
N ASN A 106 -7.86 -9.75 -8.51
CA ASN A 106 -8.78 -10.46 -9.40
C ASN A 106 -8.25 -10.59 -10.84
N ARG A 107 -7.38 -9.66 -11.26
CA ARG A 107 -6.67 -9.71 -12.55
C ARG A 107 -5.54 -10.74 -12.60
N ARG A 108 -5.16 -11.35 -11.47
CA ARG A 108 -4.10 -12.36 -11.38
C ARG A 108 -4.62 -13.77 -11.65
N ASP A 109 -3.72 -14.68 -12.02
CA ASP A 109 -4.04 -16.10 -12.08
C ASP A 109 -4.19 -16.72 -10.68
N ASP A 110 -4.81 -17.89 -10.60
CA ASP A 110 -5.15 -18.54 -9.32
C ASP A 110 -3.90 -18.80 -8.45
N TYR A 111 -2.77 -19.15 -9.08
CA TYR A 111 -1.52 -19.38 -8.36
C TYR A 111 -0.98 -18.10 -7.72
N ALA A 112 -1.01 -16.99 -8.45
CA ALA A 112 -0.62 -15.69 -7.93
C ALA A 112 -1.54 -15.22 -6.81
N LYS A 113 -2.87 -15.42 -6.94
CA LYS A 113 -3.85 -15.09 -5.89
C LYS A 113 -3.57 -15.86 -4.60
N GLU A 114 -3.45 -17.19 -4.71
CA GLU A 114 -3.14 -18.07 -3.58
C GLU A 114 -1.84 -17.66 -2.90
N ARG A 115 -0.79 -17.40 -3.69
CA ARG A 115 0.51 -16.98 -3.16
C ARG A 115 0.44 -15.65 -2.41
N ILE A 116 -0.22 -14.63 -2.98
CA ILE A 116 -0.32 -13.31 -2.33
C ILE A 116 -1.05 -13.42 -1.00
N VAL A 117 -2.20 -14.08 -0.98
CA VAL A 117 -3.03 -14.22 0.23
C VAL A 117 -2.34 -15.06 1.30
N THR A 118 -1.68 -16.16 0.91
CA THR A 118 -0.93 -17.00 1.85
C THR A 118 0.20 -16.23 2.53
N GLU A 119 0.92 -15.40 1.77
CA GLU A 119 2.04 -14.62 2.31
C GLU A 119 1.53 -13.45 3.17
N LEU A 120 0.39 -12.84 2.85
CA LEU A 120 -0.26 -11.85 3.71
C LEU A 120 -0.72 -12.47 5.05
N ASP A 121 -1.36 -13.64 5.02
CA ASP A 121 -1.72 -14.35 6.25
C ASP A 121 -0.47 -14.74 7.03
N ALA A 122 0.59 -15.22 6.38
CA ALA A 122 1.86 -15.53 7.05
C ALA A 122 2.48 -14.28 7.70
N LEU A 123 2.42 -13.13 7.03
CA LEU A 123 2.97 -11.86 7.52
C LEU A 123 2.28 -11.42 8.83
N VAL A 124 0.96 -11.58 8.93
CA VAL A 124 0.20 -11.13 10.11
C VAL A 124 0.01 -12.22 11.18
N SER A 125 0.17 -13.50 10.81
CA SER A 125 0.01 -14.62 11.73
C SER A 125 1.29 -14.86 12.56
N GLY A 126 1.26 -14.36 13.80
CA GLY A 126 2.25 -14.69 14.81
C GLY A 126 2.18 -13.77 16.02
N GLU A 127 2.17 -14.35 17.23
CA GLU A 127 2.11 -13.63 18.52
C GLU A 127 3.23 -12.58 18.70
N TRP A 128 4.35 -12.73 17.97
CA TRP A 128 5.54 -11.87 18.05
C TRP A 128 5.87 -11.15 16.75
N ARG A 129 5.00 -11.24 15.73
CA ARG A 129 5.21 -10.55 14.46
C ARG A 129 4.57 -9.17 14.49
N ASN A 130 5.36 -8.17 14.15
CA ASN A 130 4.88 -6.86 13.76
C ASN A 130 5.09 -6.74 12.24
N PRO A 131 4.04 -6.72 11.41
CA PRO A 131 4.16 -6.72 9.96
C PRO A 131 4.99 -5.55 9.44
N THR A 132 5.12 -4.46 10.19
CA THR A 132 5.96 -3.31 9.82
C THR A 132 7.46 -3.62 9.76
N GLU A 133 7.95 -4.66 10.43
CA GLU A 133 9.37 -5.03 10.40
C GLU A 133 9.78 -5.66 9.06
N ASP A 134 8.81 -6.18 8.29
CA ASP A 134 9.02 -6.81 6.99
C ASP A 134 8.69 -5.86 5.81
N LEU A 135 8.34 -4.60 6.10
CA LEU A 135 8.03 -3.57 5.10
C LEU A 135 9.28 -2.76 4.73
N ASP A 136 9.40 -2.39 3.46
CA ASP A 136 10.35 -1.38 3.02
C ASP A 136 9.70 0.01 3.21
N ASP A 137 10.31 0.85 4.06
CA ASP A 137 9.87 2.23 4.30
C ASP A 137 9.88 3.04 2.99
N LEU A 138 8.70 3.47 2.53
CA LEU A 138 8.61 4.62 1.64
C LEU A 138 8.88 5.88 2.49
N ALA A 139 9.46 6.93 1.92
CA ALA A 139 9.95 8.06 2.69
C ALA A 139 8.81 8.81 3.40
N GLU A 140 8.79 8.75 4.73
CA GLU A 140 8.04 9.61 5.67
C GLU A 140 6.53 9.83 5.36
N ALA A 141 5.93 8.98 4.52
CA ALA A 141 4.50 8.85 4.26
C ALA A 141 3.87 7.74 5.13
N PRO A 142 2.54 7.68 5.33
CA PRO A 142 1.88 6.56 6.02
C PRO A 142 1.84 5.26 5.21
N HIS A 143 2.64 5.18 4.14
CA HIS A 143 2.58 4.12 3.16
C HIS A 143 3.88 3.34 3.14
N ASP A 144 3.75 2.04 3.01
CA ASP A 144 4.84 1.09 3.07
C ASP A 144 4.81 0.19 1.84
N LYS A 145 5.95 -0.38 1.47
CA LYS A 145 6.03 -1.31 0.34
C LYS A 145 6.27 -2.73 0.84
N LEU A 146 5.43 -3.66 0.40
CA LEU A 146 5.63 -5.10 0.61
C LEU A 146 5.97 -5.80 -0.70
N LEU A 147 6.99 -6.65 -0.67
CA LEU A 147 7.39 -7.48 -1.81
C LEU A 147 6.97 -8.94 -1.60
N ILE A 148 6.11 -9.44 -2.48
CA ILE A 148 5.71 -10.85 -2.51
C ILE A 148 6.10 -11.45 -3.86
N GLY A 149 7.26 -12.10 -3.92
CA GLY A 149 7.79 -12.67 -5.16
C GLY A 149 7.91 -11.61 -6.29
N PRO A 150 7.20 -11.76 -7.43
CA PRO A 150 7.23 -10.78 -8.51
C PRO A 150 6.26 -9.61 -8.31
N PHE A 151 5.53 -9.56 -7.18
CA PHE A 151 4.53 -8.53 -6.92
C PHE A 151 5.04 -7.47 -5.95
N ARG A 152 4.60 -6.24 -6.20
CA ARG A 152 4.76 -5.09 -5.30
C ARG A 152 3.38 -4.70 -4.81
N LEU A 153 3.25 -4.61 -3.50
CA LEU A 153 2.05 -4.12 -2.82
C LEU A 153 2.36 -2.74 -2.25
N GLY A 154 1.45 -1.79 -2.50
CA GLY A 154 1.37 -0.58 -1.67
C GLY A 154 0.57 -0.91 -0.41
N CYS A 155 1.09 -0.55 0.74
CA CYS A 155 0.52 -0.87 2.05
C CYS A 155 0.34 0.39 2.89
N ARG A 156 -0.56 0.34 3.86
CA ARG A 156 -0.69 1.29 4.97
C ARG A 156 -0.87 0.52 6.27
N VAL A 157 -0.21 0.98 7.32
CA VAL A 157 -0.29 0.35 8.64
C VAL A 157 -1.14 1.21 9.59
N ASP A 158 -2.04 0.57 10.32
CA ASP A 158 -2.76 1.16 11.46
C ASP A 158 -2.41 0.37 12.72
N HIS A 159 -1.49 0.91 13.51
CA HIS A 159 -1.01 0.30 14.75
C HIS A 159 -2.06 0.26 15.86
N GLU A 160 -3.02 1.20 15.86
CA GLU A 160 -4.08 1.22 16.90
C GLU A 160 -5.06 0.07 16.68
N LYS A 161 -5.38 -0.22 15.42
CA LYS A 161 -6.25 -1.34 15.04
C LYS A 161 -5.51 -2.66 14.81
N GLN A 162 -4.18 -2.63 14.77
CA GLN A 162 -3.32 -3.75 14.34
C GLN A 162 -3.72 -4.27 12.95
N LEU A 163 -3.90 -3.36 11.99
CA LEU A 163 -4.33 -3.67 10.62
C LEU A 163 -3.28 -3.25 9.58
N LEU A 164 -3.02 -4.14 8.64
CA LEU A 164 -2.29 -3.85 7.40
C LEU A 164 -3.31 -3.71 6.26
N TYR A 165 -3.48 -2.48 5.74
CA TYR A 165 -4.24 -2.25 4.52
C TYR A 165 -3.34 -2.47 3.31
N VAL A 166 -3.78 -3.29 2.36
CA VAL A 166 -3.18 -3.37 1.03
C VAL A 166 -3.98 -2.47 0.11
N LEU A 167 -3.29 -1.50 -0.49
CA LEU A 167 -3.87 -0.43 -1.30
C LEU A 167 -3.95 -0.84 -2.77
N HIS A 168 -2.89 -1.46 -3.30
CA HIS A 168 -2.89 -1.98 -4.67
C HIS A 168 -1.91 -3.15 -4.85
N ILE A 169 -1.97 -3.82 -6.00
CA ILE A 169 -1.07 -4.94 -6.32
C ILE A 169 -0.57 -4.83 -7.76
N ARG A 170 0.75 -4.65 -7.92
CA ARG A 170 1.41 -4.55 -9.23
C ARG A 170 2.41 -5.66 -9.47
N MET A 171 2.66 -5.96 -10.75
CA MET A 171 3.75 -6.84 -11.17
C MET A 171 5.02 -6.01 -11.36
N ARG A 172 6.18 -6.54 -10.99
CA ARG A 172 7.46 -5.86 -11.23
C ARG A 172 7.71 -5.71 -12.73
N GLY A 173 8.10 -4.51 -13.15
CA GLY A 173 8.47 -4.19 -14.53
C GLY A 173 7.31 -4.06 -15.51
N SER A 174 6.08 -3.84 -15.02
CA SER A 174 4.88 -3.58 -15.84
C SER A 174 4.59 -2.11 -16.04
#